data_AF-A0A426UUC6-F1
#
_entry.id   AF-A0A426UUC6-F1
#
_cell.length_a   1.000
_cell.length_b   1.000
_cell.length_c   1.000
_cell.angle_alpha   90.00
_cell.angle_beta   90.00
_cell.angle_gamma   90.00
#
_symmetry.space_group_name_H-M   'P 1'
#
loop_
_entity.id
_entity.type
_entity.pdbx_description
1 polymer ?
#
loop_
_entity_poly.entity_id
_entity_poly.type
_entity_poly.pdbx_seq_one_letter_code
_entity_poly.pdbx_strand_id
1 'polypeptide(L)'
;MSTAAPARPAFHRPAAVDEAVRLLAEHPEAVPVAGGTDLMVAVNYRLARPEAMLDLTGVAELREWADEGDAVRIGSGVPYARITAELAAVLPGLAAAARTVGSPQIRNRGTLGGNLATASPAGDGHPPLLATGATVEIASAAGARRVPIGEFFLGPKRSALRPGELVTAVTVPKAAGPQQFLKVGTRNAMVIAVCSFALALDPAARPIDDVRGTADYRRHALAVCAARALRRVWAAAHERSPR
;
A
#
# COMPACT_ATOMS: atom_id res chain seq x y z
N MET A 1 41.85 11.48 20.70
CA MET A 1 40.81 10.81 19.89
C MET A 1 39.66 11.79 19.71
N SER A 2 39.57 12.43 18.54
CA SER A 2 38.54 13.43 18.24
C SER A 2 37.21 12.73 18.02
N THR A 3 36.26 12.92 18.94
CA THR A 3 34.87 12.50 18.73
C THR A 3 34.18 13.59 17.91
N ALA A 4 34.41 13.58 16.60
CA ALA A 4 33.57 14.36 15.69
C ALA A 4 32.13 13.88 15.85
N ALA A 5 31.21 14.79 16.12
CA ALA A 5 29.78 14.50 16.03
C ALA A 5 29.49 13.89 14.66
N PRO A 6 28.67 12.83 14.56
CA PRO A 6 28.38 12.22 13.27
C PRO A 6 27.85 13.29 12.32
N ALA A 7 28.42 13.36 11.12
CA ALA A 7 27.95 14.28 10.09
C ALA A 7 26.44 14.08 9.89
N ARG A 8 25.68 15.18 9.97
CA ARG A 8 24.24 15.12 9.71
C ARG A 8 24.04 14.77 8.24
N PRO A 9 23.11 13.85 7.92
CA PRO A 9 22.83 13.53 6.53
C PRO A 9 22.39 14.77 5.77
N ALA A 10 22.77 14.87 4.49
CA ALA A 10 22.25 15.90 3.61
C ALA A 10 20.72 15.75 3.52
N PHE A 11 19.99 16.86 3.48
CA PHE A 11 18.54 16.85 3.55
C PHE A 11 17.96 17.71 2.43
N HIS A 12 17.27 17.05 1.51
CA HIS A 12 16.64 17.67 0.35
C HIS A 12 15.12 17.65 0.54
N ARG A 13 14.44 18.74 0.20
CA ARG A 13 12.99 18.89 0.42
C ARG A 13 12.31 19.49 -0.81
N PRO A 14 12.09 18.68 -1.87
CA PRO A 14 11.47 19.14 -3.10
C PRO A 14 10.01 19.57 -2.87
N ALA A 15 9.55 20.49 -3.72
CA ALA A 15 8.16 20.95 -3.73
C ALA A 15 7.32 20.25 -4.81
N ALA A 16 7.95 19.61 -5.80
CA ALA A 16 7.30 18.96 -6.94
C ALA A 16 7.94 17.60 -7.27
N VAL A 17 7.21 16.73 -7.99
CA VAL A 17 7.73 15.42 -8.41
C VAL A 17 8.95 15.56 -9.33
N ASP A 18 8.91 16.50 -10.27
CA ASP A 18 10.02 16.73 -11.22
C ASP A 18 11.32 17.12 -10.52
N GLU A 19 11.21 17.93 -9.46
CA GLU A 19 12.35 18.29 -8.61
C GLU A 19 12.85 17.08 -7.82
N ALA A 20 11.94 16.28 -7.27
CA ALA A 20 12.28 15.08 -6.50
C ALA A 20 13.06 14.06 -7.35
N VAL A 21 12.62 13.78 -8.57
CA VAL A 21 13.29 12.80 -9.46
C VAL A 21 14.60 13.33 -10.03
N ARG A 22 14.74 14.64 -10.23
CA ARG A 22 16.03 15.28 -10.55
C ARG A 22 17.02 15.13 -9.41
N LEU A 23 16.60 15.44 -8.18
CA LEU A 23 17.44 15.28 -7.00
C LEU A 23 17.85 13.82 -6.79
N LEU A 24 16.99 12.84 -7.07
CA LEU A 24 17.37 11.42 -7.03
C LEU A 24 18.37 11.01 -8.11
N ALA A 25 18.38 11.70 -9.25
CA ALA A 25 19.37 11.48 -10.29
C ALA A 25 20.72 12.13 -9.95
N GLU A 26 20.71 13.31 -9.34
CA GLU A 26 21.89 14.05 -8.87
C GLU A 26 22.52 13.39 -7.63
N HIS A 27 21.67 12.83 -6.76
CA HIS A 27 22.03 12.22 -5.48
C HIS A 27 21.50 10.78 -5.39
N PRO A 28 22.11 9.81 -6.09
CA PRO A 28 21.66 8.41 -6.11
C PRO A 28 21.72 7.72 -4.73
N GLU A 29 22.48 8.26 -3.79
CA GLU A 29 22.56 7.84 -2.38
C GLU A 29 21.39 8.34 -1.52
N ALA A 30 20.63 9.33 -2.00
CA ALA A 30 19.53 9.92 -1.25
C ALA A 30 18.39 8.91 -1.09
N VAL A 31 17.96 8.71 0.16
CA VAL A 31 16.84 7.82 0.47
C VAL A 31 15.54 8.64 0.53
N PRO A 32 14.55 8.36 -0.35
CA PRO A 32 13.25 9.00 -0.26
C PRO A 32 12.54 8.69 1.06
N VAL A 33 11.98 9.71 1.70
CA VAL A 33 11.22 9.59 2.93
C VAL A 33 9.87 10.29 2.81
N ALA A 34 8.80 9.54 3.08
CA ALA A 34 7.45 10.08 3.22
C ALA A 34 7.02 10.09 4.69
N GLY A 35 6.25 9.09 5.12
CA GLY A 35 5.82 8.96 6.52
C GLY A 35 6.95 8.70 7.52
N GLY A 36 8.03 8.06 7.06
CA GLY A 36 9.18 7.68 7.88
C GLY A 36 8.95 6.50 8.82
N THR A 37 7.79 5.83 8.77
CA THR A 37 7.39 4.80 9.74
C THR A 37 8.23 3.52 9.70
N ASP A 38 8.88 3.25 8.57
CA ASP A 38 9.76 2.09 8.39
C ASP A 38 11.23 2.54 8.41
N LEU A 39 11.57 3.59 7.67
CA LEU A 39 12.94 4.13 7.59
C LEU A 39 13.45 4.60 8.96
N MET A 40 12.67 5.37 9.70
CA MET A 40 13.13 5.91 10.99
C MET A 40 13.28 4.80 12.04
N VAL A 41 12.52 3.71 11.93
CA VAL A 41 12.73 2.52 12.76
C VAL A 41 14.08 1.90 12.41
N ALA A 42 14.39 1.69 11.13
CA ALA A 42 15.69 1.18 10.71
C ALA A 42 16.86 2.07 11.17
N VAL A 43 16.71 3.40 11.11
CA VAL A 43 17.71 4.35 11.63
C VAL A 43 17.88 4.24 13.14
N ASN A 44 16.78 4.22 13.91
CA ASN A 44 16.82 4.13 15.37
C ASN A 44 17.48 2.84 15.85
N TYR A 45 17.22 1.72 15.18
CA TYR A 45 17.86 0.43 15.45
C TYR A 45 19.23 0.27 14.79
N ARG A 46 19.77 1.32 14.17
CA ARG A 46 21.07 1.34 13.48
C ARG A 46 21.21 0.32 12.35
N LEU A 47 20.09 -0.11 11.78
CA LEU A 47 20.02 -0.99 10.61
C LEU A 47 20.20 -0.22 9.29
N ALA A 48 20.01 1.11 9.32
CA ALA A 48 20.25 2.01 8.19
C ALA A 48 20.92 3.31 8.67
N ARG A 49 21.77 3.89 7.83
CA ARG A 49 22.41 5.20 8.03
C ARG A 49 22.47 5.94 6.69
N PRO A 50 21.35 6.52 6.22
CA PRO A 50 21.35 7.24 4.96
C PRO A 50 22.30 8.44 5.04
N GLU A 51 23.11 8.63 4.00
CA GLU A 51 24.02 9.78 3.88
C GLU A 51 23.27 11.04 3.41
N ALA A 52 22.21 10.84 2.62
CA ALA A 52 21.28 11.87 2.22
C ALA A 52 19.83 11.37 2.35
N MET A 53 18.90 12.28 2.64
CA MET A 53 17.47 12.02 2.69
C MET A 53 16.73 13.00 1.79
N LEU A 54 15.71 12.49 1.10
CA LEU A 54 14.82 13.26 0.24
C LEU A 54 13.41 13.26 0.85
N ASP A 55 13.03 14.35 1.50
CA ASP A 55 11.73 14.51 2.16
C ASP A 55 10.63 14.86 1.16
N LEU A 56 9.77 13.88 0.91
CA LEU A 56 8.65 13.96 -0.02
C LEU A 56 7.41 14.62 0.59
N THR A 57 7.41 14.96 1.89
CA THR A 57 6.22 15.54 2.55
C THR A 57 5.85 16.93 2.06
N GLY A 58 6.79 17.62 1.41
CA GLY A 58 6.59 18.91 0.73
C GLY A 58 5.93 18.80 -0.65
N VAL A 59 5.92 17.62 -1.28
CA VAL A 59 5.39 17.42 -2.63
C VAL A 59 3.87 17.23 -2.56
N ALA A 60 3.11 18.29 -2.80
CA ALA A 60 1.65 18.30 -2.64
C ALA A 60 0.96 17.26 -3.53
N GLU A 61 1.42 17.12 -4.78
CA GLU A 61 0.90 16.19 -5.80
C GLU A 61 0.86 14.73 -5.34
N LEU A 62 1.80 14.32 -4.48
CA LEU A 62 1.85 12.94 -3.96
C LEU A 62 0.79 12.67 -2.88
N ARG A 63 0.18 13.71 -2.30
CA ARG A 63 -0.67 13.57 -1.10
C ARG A 63 -2.16 13.61 -1.39
N GLU A 64 -2.52 13.74 -2.65
CA GLU A 64 -3.90 13.74 -3.11
C GLU A 64 -4.28 12.43 -3.78
N TRP A 65 -5.59 12.19 -3.84
CA TRP A 65 -6.18 11.16 -4.68
C TRP A 65 -7.19 11.82 -5.63
N ALA A 66 -7.43 11.19 -6.76
CA ALA A 66 -8.39 11.65 -7.76
C ALA A 66 -9.33 10.51 -8.17
N ASP A 67 -10.58 10.87 -8.44
CA ASP A 67 -11.53 9.99 -9.10
C ASP A 67 -11.23 9.99 -10.61
N GLU A 68 -10.98 8.81 -11.19
CA GLU A 68 -10.72 8.63 -12.62
C GLU A 68 -11.82 7.79 -13.30
N GLY A 69 -13.07 7.91 -12.83
CA GLY A 69 -14.21 7.22 -13.41
C GLY A 69 -14.37 5.81 -12.86
N ASP A 70 -13.82 4.80 -13.54
CA ASP A 70 -13.86 3.40 -13.11
C ASP A 70 -12.75 3.03 -12.11
N ALA A 71 -11.80 3.94 -11.89
CA ALA A 71 -10.68 3.78 -10.98
C ALA A 71 -10.52 5.01 -10.05
N VAL A 72 -9.68 4.84 -9.04
CA VAL A 72 -9.18 5.91 -8.17
C VAL A 72 -7.67 5.95 -8.30
N ARG A 73 -7.12 7.12 -8.62
CA ARG A 73 -5.67 7.37 -8.58
C ARG A 73 -5.30 7.88 -7.19
N ILE A 74 -4.44 7.16 -6.48
CA ILE A 74 -4.01 7.48 -5.12
C ILE A 74 -2.53 7.89 -5.15
N GLY A 75 -2.22 9.14 -4.81
CA GLY A 75 -0.84 9.59 -4.68
C GLY A 75 -0.04 8.78 -3.64
N SER A 76 1.25 8.59 -3.90
CA SER A 76 2.13 7.75 -3.08
C SER A 76 2.35 8.28 -1.65
N GLY A 77 2.12 9.57 -1.44
CA GLY A 77 2.14 10.27 -0.17
C GLY A 77 0.81 10.26 0.59
N VAL A 78 -0.28 9.68 0.05
CA VAL A 78 -1.56 9.58 0.76
C VAL A 78 -1.42 8.64 1.98
N PRO A 79 -1.71 9.12 3.21
CA PRO A 79 -1.61 8.31 4.41
C PRO A 79 -2.77 7.33 4.54
N TYR A 80 -2.54 6.19 5.19
CA TYR A 80 -3.56 5.16 5.42
C TYR A 80 -4.81 5.67 6.15
N ALA A 81 -4.66 6.69 7.00
CA ALA A 81 -5.79 7.34 7.65
C ALA A 81 -6.78 7.96 6.65
N ARG A 82 -6.28 8.63 5.60
CA ARG A 82 -7.13 9.19 4.53
C ARG A 82 -7.78 8.10 3.69
N ILE A 83 -7.03 7.06 3.34
CA ILE A 83 -7.60 5.90 2.61
C ILE A 83 -8.78 5.29 3.38
N THR A 84 -8.63 5.15 4.70
CA THR A 84 -9.69 4.63 5.56
C THR A 84 -10.92 5.53 5.61
N ALA A 85 -10.70 6.84 5.74
CA ALA A 85 -11.77 7.81 5.95
C ALA A 85 -12.52 8.16 4.65
N GLU A 86 -11.82 8.21 3.52
CA GLU A 86 -12.33 8.84 2.31
C GLU A 86 -12.60 7.84 1.18
N LEU A 87 -11.87 6.72 1.15
CA LEU A 87 -11.95 5.75 0.05
C LEU A 87 -12.70 4.46 0.41
N ALA A 88 -13.24 4.34 1.63
CA ALA A 88 -13.89 3.11 2.09
C ALA A 88 -15.14 2.72 1.27
N ALA A 89 -15.85 3.70 0.70
CA ALA A 89 -17.03 3.44 -0.12
C ALA A 89 -16.68 2.83 -1.49
N VAL A 90 -15.58 3.28 -2.10
CA VAL A 90 -15.19 2.91 -3.48
C VAL A 90 -14.08 1.86 -3.52
N LEU A 91 -13.24 1.77 -2.48
CA LEU A 91 -12.15 0.80 -2.32
C LEU A 91 -12.24 0.08 -0.96
N PRO A 92 -13.35 -0.62 -0.66
CA PRO A 92 -13.59 -1.23 0.64
C PRO A 92 -12.52 -2.24 1.08
N GLY A 93 -11.92 -2.99 0.15
CA GLY A 93 -10.85 -3.96 0.47
C GLY A 93 -9.56 -3.27 0.91
N LEU A 94 -9.14 -2.23 0.18
CA LEU A 94 -7.95 -1.44 0.52
C LEU A 94 -8.17 -0.67 1.83
N ALA A 95 -9.35 -0.08 2.05
CA ALA A 95 -9.68 0.60 3.29
C ALA A 95 -9.73 -0.36 4.48
N ALA A 96 -10.18 -1.60 4.29
CA ALA A 96 -10.12 -2.63 5.32
C ALA A 96 -8.68 -2.99 5.72
N ALA A 97 -7.78 -3.13 4.75
CA ALA A 97 -6.35 -3.34 5.01
C ALA A 97 -5.70 -2.12 5.68
N ALA A 98 -6.01 -0.91 5.21
CA ALA A 98 -5.51 0.33 5.78
C ALA A 98 -5.80 0.43 7.28
N ARG A 99 -6.99 0.00 7.73
CA ARG A 99 -7.37 -0.03 9.16
C ARG A 99 -6.50 -0.92 10.03
N THR A 100 -5.88 -1.97 9.47
CA THR A 100 -5.07 -2.92 10.24
C THR A 100 -3.61 -2.51 10.37
N VAL A 101 -3.17 -1.52 9.60
CA VAL A 101 -1.79 -1.02 9.61
C VAL A 101 -1.51 -0.35 10.95
N GLY A 102 -0.57 -0.91 11.71
CA GLY A 102 -0.02 -0.31 12.93
C GLY A 102 -1.07 0.28 13.89
N SER A 103 -0.68 1.37 14.55
CA SER A 103 -1.56 2.19 15.38
C SER A 103 -2.14 3.36 14.58
N PRO A 104 -3.15 4.10 15.10
CA PRO A 104 -3.63 5.34 14.47
C PRO A 104 -2.51 6.33 14.14
N GLN A 105 -1.50 6.47 15.02
CA GLN A 105 -0.34 7.34 14.81
C GLN A 105 0.48 6.90 13.60
N ILE A 106 0.70 5.58 13.45
CA ILE A 106 1.36 5.03 12.26
C ILE A 106 0.50 5.29 11.02
N ARG A 107 -0.83 5.13 11.06
CA ARG A 107 -1.70 5.38 9.90
C ARG A 107 -1.79 6.84 9.48
N ASN A 108 -1.62 7.77 10.41
CA ASN A 108 -1.60 9.21 10.12
C ASN A 108 -0.33 9.64 9.37
N ARG A 109 0.74 8.82 9.42
CA ARG A 109 2.04 9.12 8.82
C ARG A 109 2.39 8.18 7.67
N GLY A 110 2.20 6.88 7.87
CA GLY A 110 2.51 5.82 6.92
C GLY A 110 1.65 5.94 5.67
N THR A 111 2.31 5.91 4.51
CA THR A 111 1.68 6.14 3.21
C THR A 111 1.64 4.87 2.39
N LEU A 112 0.71 4.81 1.43
CA LEU A 112 0.62 3.68 0.49
C LEU A 112 1.91 3.53 -0.33
N GLY A 113 2.48 4.65 -0.79
CA GLY A 113 3.74 4.67 -1.52
C GLY A 113 4.93 4.17 -0.70
N GLY A 114 5.04 4.57 0.56
CA GLY A 114 6.10 4.07 1.45
C GLY A 114 5.99 2.56 1.69
N ASN A 115 4.76 2.04 1.79
CA ASN A 115 4.52 0.62 1.90
C ASN A 115 4.90 -0.17 0.63
N LEU A 116 4.63 0.39 -0.56
CA LEU A 116 5.06 -0.19 -1.83
C LEU A 116 6.58 -0.15 -1.99
N ALA A 117 7.21 1.02 -1.77
CA ALA A 117 8.65 1.21 -1.91
C ALA A 117 9.45 0.31 -0.96
N THR A 118 8.93 0.05 0.24
CA THR A 118 9.57 -0.87 1.20
C THR A 118 9.48 -2.33 0.76
N ALA A 119 8.49 -2.72 -0.06
CA ALA A 119 8.27 -4.08 -0.56
C ALA A 119 8.39 -5.18 0.52
N SER A 120 7.90 -4.89 1.73
CA SER A 120 7.87 -5.87 2.81
C SER A 120 6.86 -6.98 2.52
N PRO A 121 7.21 -8.27 2.58
CA PRO A 121 6.23 -9.36 2.39
C PRO A 121 5.02 -9.30 3.34
N ALA A 122 5.17 -8.64 4.47
CA ALA A 122 4.11 -8.43 5.46
C ALA A 122 3.35 -7.09 5.29
N GLY A 123 3.46 -6.44 4.13
CA GLY A 123 2.79 -5.17 3.85
C GLY A 123 1.28 -5.33 3.65
N ASP A 124 0.47 -4.80 4.57
CA ASP A 124 -0.99 -4.92 4.51
C ASP A 124 -1.61 -4.28 3.25
N GLY A 125 -0.96 -3.26 2.66
CA GLY A 125 -1.42 -2.63 1.43
C GLY A 125 -1.28 -3.51 0.18
N HIS A 126 -0.42 -4.53 0.18
CA HIS A 126 -0.11 -5.28 -1.04
C HIS A 126 -1.23 -6.23 -1.48
N PRO A 127 -1.82 -7.08 -0.60
CA PRO A 127 -2.88 -8.00 -1.01
C PRO A 127 -4.08 -7.35 -1.70
N PRO A 128 -4.70 -6.27 -1.18
CA PRO A 128 -5.85 -5.65 -1.86
C PRO A 128 -5.46 -5.02 -3.21
N LEU A 129 -4.25 -4.48 -3.35
CA LEU A 129 -3.77 -3.97 -4.64
C LEU A 129 -3.61 -5.09 -5.65
N LEU A 130 -3.00 -6.22 -5.25
CA LEU A 130 -2.87 -7.42 -6.08
C LEU A 130 -4.24 -7.99 -6.49
N ALA A 131 -5.16 -8.13 -5.54
CA ALA A 131 -6.49 -8.69 -5.79
C ALA A 131 -7.34 -7.83 -6.74
N THR A 132 -7.09 -6.53 -6.80
CA THR A 132 -7.82 -5.60 -7.67
C THR A 132 -7.13 -5.34 -9.00
N GLY A 133 -5.93 -5.87 -9.24
CA GLY A 133 -5.18 -5.60 -10.47
C GLY A 133 -4.72 -4.15 -10.60
N ALA A 134 -4.36 -3.51 -9.47
CA ALA A 134 -3.90 -2.13 -9.47
C ALA A 134 -2.67 -1.88 -10.37
N THR A 135 -2.46 -0.63 -10.76
CA THR A 135 -1.29 -0.20 -11.55
C THR A 135 -0.47 0.83 -10.77
N VAL A 136 0.84 0.61 -10.68
CA VAL A 136 1.77 1.50 -9.99
C VAL A 136 2.34 2.50 -11.00
N GLU A 137 2.27 3.78 -10.67
CA GLU A 137 2.90 4.87 -11.43
C GLU A 137 4.28 5.19 -10.85
N ILE A 138 5.27 5.24 -11.73
CA ILE A 138 6.67 5.46 -11.39
C ILE A 138 7.21 6.60 -12.25
N ALA A 139 7.93 7.54 -11.63
CA ALA A 139 8.60 8.63 -12.32
C ALA A 139 10.12 8.60 -12.07
N SER A 140 10.87 9.14 -13.02
CA SER A 140 12.32 9.36 -12.96
C SER A 140 12.67 10.62 -13.75
N ALA A 141 13.92 11.07 -13.68
CA ALA A 141 14.41 12.15 -14.54
C ALA A 141 14.31 11.84 -16.05
N ALA A 142 14.23 10.55 -16.43
CA ALA A 142 14.09 10.11 -17.81
C ALA A 142 12.63 10.01 -18.29
N GLY A 143 11.65 10.25 -17.41
CA GLY A 143 10.23 10.15 -17.71
C GLY A 143 9.47 9.23 -16.76
N ALA A 144 8.22 8.92 -17.11
CA ALA A 144 7.29 8.15 -16.30
C ALA A 144 6.89 6.83 -16.98
N ARG A 145 6.57 5.82 -16.16
CA ARG A 145 6.05 4.53 -16.62
C ARG A 145 5.01 3.98 -15.64
N ARG A 146 4.22 3.02 -16.14
CA ARG A 146 3.22 2.29 -15.38
C ARG A 146 3.61 0.82 -15.29
N VAL A 147 3.40 0.22 -14.13
CA VAL A 147 3.74 -1.18 -13.86
C VAL A 147 2.52 -1.88 -13.25
N PRO A 148 2.02 -2.98 -13.83
CA PRO A 148 1.00 -3.80 -13.18
C PRO A 148 1.49 -4.26 -11.81
N ILE A 149 0.63 -4.21 -10.78
CA ILE A 149 1.03 -4.56 -9.41
C ILE A 149 1.58 -6.00 -9.29
N GLY A 150 1.12 -6.92 -10.14
CA GLY A 150 1.62 -8.30 -10.20
C GLY A 150 3.08 -8.42 -10.65
N GLU A 151 3.59 -7.40 -11.37
CA GLU A 151 4.97 -7.31 -11.83
C GLU A 151 5.83 -6.39 -10.95
N PHE A 152 5.20 -5.64 -10.03
CA PHE A 152 5.92 -4.67 -9.20
C PHE A 152 6.77 -5.34 -8.12
N PHE A 153 6.34 -6.46 -7.56
CA PHE A 153 7.08 -7.18 -6.51
C PHE A 153 7.94 -8.29 -7.10
N LEU A 154 9.27 -8.16 -6.98
CA LEU A 154 10.24 -9.12 -7.51
C LEU A 154 10.76 -10.10 -6.44
N GLY A 155 10.35 -9.89 -5.18
CA GLY A 155 10.71 -10.73 -4.04
C GLY A 155 10.70 -9.95 -2.72
N PRO A 156 11.10 -10.58 -1.62
CA PRO A 156 11.16 -9.92 -0.31
C PRO A 156 12.06 -8.68 -0.36
N LYS A 157 11.51 -7.51 0.00
CA LYS A 157 12.21 -6.22 -0.02
C LYS A 157 12.77 -5.83 -1.39
N ARG A 158 12.23 -6.41 -2.48
CA ARG A 158 12.65 -6.17 -3.86
C ARG A 158 11.44 -5.80 -4.72
N SER A 159 11.49 -4.62 -5.33
CA SER A 159 10.47 -4.16 -6.26
C SER A 159 11.06 -3.92 -7.66
N ALA A 160 10.20 -3.61 -8.62
CA ALA A 160 10.57 -3.24 -9.97
C ALA A 160 11.14 -1.81 -10.10
N LEU A 161 11.34 -1.08 -8.99
CA LEU A 161 11.97 0.23 -8.99
C LEU A 161 13.44 0.12 -9.41
N ARG A 162 13.84 1.01 -10.32
CA ARG A 162 15.22 1.19 -10.77
C ARG A 162 15.87 2.34 -9.97
N PRO A 163 17.21 2.44 -9.95
CA PRO A 163 17.88 3.61 -9.37
C PRO A 163 17.34 4.92 -9.96
N GLY A 164 17.09 5.91 -9.11
CA GLY A 164 16.53 7.21 -9.52
C GLY A 164 15.01 7.22 -9.76
N GLU A 165 14.31 6.10 -9.56
CA GLU A 165 12.86 6.03 -9.70
C GLU A 165 12.10 6.26 -8.39
N LEU A 166 10.94 6.89 -8.50
CA LEU A 166 10.03 7.18 -7.41
C LEU A 166 8.62 6.69 -7.74
N VAL A 167 7.97 5.99 -6.80
CA VAL A 167 6.52 5.71 -6.90
C VAL A 167 5.77 7.02 -6.68
N THR A 168 4.99 7.45 -7.66
CA THR A 168 4.23 8.71 -7.60
C THR A 168 2.77 8.49 -7.27
N ALA A 169 2.17 7.41 -7.75
CA ALA A 169 0.79 7.07 -7.47
C ALA A 169 0.50 5.57 -7.70
N VAL A 170 -0.71 5.16 -7.33
CA VAL A 170 -1.29 3.86 -7.62
C VAL A 170 -2.70 4.09 -8.15
N THR A 171 -2.99 3.58 -9.35
CA THR A 171 -4.35 3.54 -9.89
C THR A 171 -5.00 2.22 -9.47
N VAL A 172 -6.12 2.31 -8.74
CA VAL A 172 -6.85 1.15 -8.20
C VAL A 172 -8.26 1.12 -8.80
N PRO A 173 -8.67 0.03 -9.47
CA PRO A 173 -10.04 -0.11 -9.95
C PRO A 173 -11.05 -0.01 -8.80
N LYS A 174 -12.14 0.73 -9.03
CA LYS A 174 -13.23 0.82 -8.06
C LYS A 174 -13.88 -0.54 -7.88
N ALA A 175 -14.40 -0.78 -6.68
CA ALA A 175 -15.09 -2.02 -6.39
C ALA A 175 -16.37 -2.16 -7.25
N ALA A 176 -16.30 -3.02 -8.27
CA ALA A 176 -17.48 -3.46 -9.01
C ALA A 176 -18.36 -4.42 -8.18
N GLY A 177 -17.76 -5.11 -7.20
CA GLY A 177 -18.42 -6.01 -6.29
C GLY A 177 -17.72 -6.10 -4.93
N PRO A 178 -18.13 -7.05 -4.07
CA PRO A 178 -17.63 -7.12 -2.70
C PRO A 178 -16.13 -7.40 -2.63
N GLN A 179 -15.44 -6.61 -1.80
CA GLN A 179 -14.03 -6.81 -1.47
C GLN A 179 -13.88 -7.09 0.03
N GLN A 180 -12.90 -7.92 0.40
CA GLN A 180 -12.59 -8.26 1.79
C GLN A 180 -11.07 -8.32 2.00
N PHE A 181 -10.62 -7.98 3.21
CA PHE A 181 -9.25 -8.15 3.66
C PHE A 181 -9.25 -8.77 5.06
N LEU A 182 -8.32 -9.70 5.30
CA LEU A 182 -8.13 -10.37 6.58
C LEU A 182 -6.62 -10.51 6.87
N LYS A 183 -6.21 -10.35 8.13
CA LYS A 183 -4.79 -10.35 8.55
C LYS A 183 -4.53 -11.11 9.85
N VAL A 184 -3.64 -12.10 9.79
CA VAL A 184 -3.38 -13.03 10.91
C VAL A 184 -2.12 -12.52 11.55
N GLY A 185 -2.14 -12.31 12.85
CA GLY A 185 -0.93 -12.09 13.60
C GLY A 185 -1.02 -12.75 14.96
N THR A 186 0.04 -12.62 15.74
CA THR A 186 0.13 -13.17 17.10
C THR A 186 -0.79 -12.47 18.12
N ARG A 187 -1.45 -11.37 17.72
CA ARG A 187 -2.45 -10.64 18.51
C ARG A 187 -3.45 -9.92 17.59
N ASN A 188 -4.58 -9.49 18.15
CA ASN A 188 -5.70 -8.94 17.37
C ASN A 188 -5.45 -7.57 16.72
N ALA A 189 -4.45 -6.79 17.17
CA ALA A 189 -4.20 -5.45 16.65
C ALA A 189 -2.71 -5.06 16.74
N MET A 190 -2.30 -4.08 15.93
CA MET A 190 -0.93 -3.53 15.92
C MET A 190 0.14 -4.62 15.78
N VAL A 191 -0.05 -5.54 14.83
CA VAL A 191 0.82 -6.70 14.63
C VAL A 191 1.25 -6.80 13.18
N ILE A 192 2.46 -7.31 12.98
CA ILE A 192 2.96 -7.71 11.66
C ILE A 192 2.21 -8.97 11.23
N ALA A 193 1.77 -9.02 9.98
CA ALA A 193 1.06 -10.19 9.46
C ALA A 193 1.97 -11.43 9.48
N VAL A 194 1.47 -12.53 10.04
CA VAL A 194 1.91 -13.89 9.74
C VAL A 194 1.36 -14.31 8.37
N CYS A 195 0.11 -13.94 8.10
CA CYS A 195 -0.56 -14.16 6.82
C CYS A 195 -1.57 -13.04 6.56
N SER A 196 -1.64 -12.54 5.34
CA SER A 196 -2.68 -11.60 4.91
C SER A 196 -3.39 -12.15 3.68
N PHE A 197 -4.68 -11.90 3.60
CA PHE A 197 -5.52 -12.36 2.50
C PHE A 197 -6.44 -11.23 2.04
N ALA A 198 -6.58 -11.08 0.72
CA ALA A 198 -7.53 -10.17 0.10
C ALA A 198 -8.34 -10.90 -0.97
N LEU A 199 -9.61 -10.51 -1.07
CA LEU A 199 -10.54 -10.95 -2.11
C LEU A 199 -11.16 -9.71 -2.74
N ALA A 200 -11.19 -9.67 -4.07
CA ALA A 200 -12.06 -8.79 -4.84
C ALA A 200 -12.93 -9.66 -5.75
N LEU A 201 -14.24 -9.64 -5.53
CA LEU A 201 -15.18 -10.34 -6.41
C LEU A 201 -15.56 -9.40 -7.55
N ASP A 202 -15.19 -9.80 -8.77
CA ASP A 202 -15.71 -9.19 -9.97
C ASP A 202 -17.09 -9.81 -10.29
N PRO A 203 -18.19 -9.05 -10.21
CA PRO A 203 -19.52 -9.55 -10.56
C PRO A 203 -19.73 -9.63 -12.08
N ALA A 204 -18.69 -9.55 -12.91
CA ALA A 204 -18.75 -9.93 -14.32
C ALA A 204 -19.24 -11.38 -14.52
N ALA A 205 -19.28 -12.21 -13.47
CA ALA A 205 -20.18 -13.36 -13.43
C ALA A 205 -21.62 -12.87 -13.69
N ARG A 206 -22.15 -13.21 -14.86
CA ARG A 206 -23.54 -12.94 -15.26
C ARG A 206 -24.39 -14.20 -15.01
N PRO A 207 -24.73 -14.55 -13.75
CA PRO A 207 -25.65 -15.64 -13.51
C PRO A 207 -27.00 -15.29 -14.14
N ILE A 208 -27.70 -16.31 -14.62
CA ILE A 208 -29.07 -16.18 -15.10
C ILE A 208 -30.05 -16.14 -13.93
N ASP A 209 -31.25 -15.61 -14.19
CA ASP A 209 -32.42 -15.88 -13.36
C ASP A 209 -32.86 -17.34 -13.57
N ASP A 210 -33.28 -18.01 -12.50
CA ASP A 210 -34.05 -19.26 -12.62
C ASP A 210 -35.07 -19.38 -11.48
N VAL A 211 -35.81 -20.50 -11.47
CA VAL A 211 -36.86 -20.82 -10.48
C VAL A 211 -36.37 -20.84 -9.02
N ARG A 212 -35.05 -20.90 -8.76
CA ARG A 212 -34.41 -20.92 -7.45
C ARG A 212 -33.92 -19.55 -7.00
N GLY A 213 -33.96 -18.53 -7.86
CA GLY A 213 -33.63 -17.15 -7.49
C GLY A 213 -32.98 -16.34 -8.60
N THR A 214 -32.99 -15.02 -8.41
CA THR A 214 -32.51 -14.04 -9.38
C THR A 214 -30.98 -13.99 -9.49
N ALA A 215 -30.48 -13.46 -10.60
CA ALA A 215 -29.08 -13.16 -10.84
C ALA A 215 -28.48 -12.27 -9.73
N ASP A 216 -29.23 -11.26 -9.27
CA ASP A 216 -28.84 -10.39 -8.17
C ASP A 216 -28.73 -11.15 -6.85
N TYR A 217 -29.71 -11.99 -6.54
CA TYR A 217 -29.67 -12.84 -5.35
C TYR A 217 -28.44 -13.76 -5.37
N ARG A 218 -28.10 -14.33 -6.52
CA ARG A 218 -26.93 -15.21 -6.68
C ARG A 218 -25.61 -14.48 -6.49
N ARG A 219 -25.47 -13.28 -7.05
CA ARG A 219 -24.30 -12.41 -6.80
C ARG A 219 -24.16 -12.08 -5.31
N HIS A 220 -25.27 -11.71 -4.67
CA HIS A 220 -25.29 -11.44 -3.24
C HIS A 220 -24.93 -12.68 -2.40
N ALA A 221 -25.53 -13.83 -2.72
CA ALA A 221 -25.27 -15.09 -2.03
C ALA A 221 -23.81 -15.54 -2.17
N LEU A 222 -23.22 -15.43 -3.37
CA LEU A 222 -21.80 -15.71 -3.60
C LEU A 222 -20.91 -14.82 -2.72
N ALA A 223 -21.20 -13.53 -2.66
CA ALA A 223 -20.46 -12.61 -1.79
C ALA A 223 -20.58 -12.97 -0.31
N VAL A 224 -21.80 -13.29 0.16
CA VAL A 224 -22.04 -13.70 1.55
C VAL A 224 -21.35 -15.01 1.86
N CYS A 225 -21.44 -16.01 0.98
CA CYS A 225 -20.80 -17.32 1.15
C CYS A 225 -19.28 -17.20 1.13
N ALA A 226 -18.71 -16.44 0.19
CA ALA A 226 -17.27 -16.17 0.16
C ALA A 226 -16.81 -15.48 1.44
N ALA A 227 -17.49 -14.40 1.86
CA ALA A 227 -17.16 -13.70 3.11
C ALA A 227 -17.28 -14.62 4.34
N ARG A 228 -18.33 -15.45 4.43
CA ARG A 228 -18.54 -16.40 5.54
C ARG A 228 -17.51 -17.53 5.54
N ALA A 229 -17.21 -18.11 4.38
CA ALA A 229 -16.19 -19.14 4.25
C ALA A 229 -14.83 -18.59 4.69
N LEU A 230 -14.49 -17.38 4.23
CA LEU A 230 -13.28 -16.70 4.64
C LEU A 230 -13.24 -16.44 6.14
N ARG A 231 -14.31 -15.91 6.74
CA ARG A 231 -14.39 -15.70 8.21
C ARG A 231 -14.34 -17.00 9.01
N ARG A 232 -14.79 -18.12 8.47
CA ARG A 232 -14.69 -19.43 9.13
C ARG A 232 -13.26 -19.98 9.07
N VAL A 233 -12.62 -19.94 7.89
CA VAL A 233 -11.21 -20.29 7.73
C VAL A 233 -10.33 -19.41 8.62
N TRP A 234 -10.68 -18.12 8.69
CA TRP A 234 -10.07 -17.14 9.57
C TRP A 234 -10.10 -17.52 11.05
N ALA A 235 -11.29 -17.81 11.57
CA ALA A 235 -11.50 -18.18 12.96
C ALA A 235 -10.73 -19.47 13.30
N ALA A 236 -10.80 -20.46 12.42
CA ALA A 236 -10.07 -21.72 12.59
C ALA A 236 -8.54 -21.54 12.58
N ALA A 237 -8.01 -20.60 11.79
CA ALA A 237 -6.59 -20.26 11.80
C ALA A 237 -6.16 -19.52 13.08
N HIS A 238 -7.03 -18.66 13.63
CA HIS A 238 -6.77 -17.95 14.90
C HIS A 238 -6.78 -18.89 16.11
N GLU A 239 -7.67 -19.88 16.14
CA GLU A 239 -7.74 -20.86 17.23
C GLU A 239 -6.50 -21.78 17.28
N ARG A 240 -5.82 -21.97 16.16
CA ARG A 240 -4.66 -22.88 16.02
C ARG A 240 -3.31 -22.17 16.10
N SER A 241 -3.28 -20.83 16.17
CA SER A 241 -2.03 -20.11 16.34
C SER A 241 -1.60 -20.22 17.80
N PRO A 242 -0.45 -20.85 18.13
CA PRO A 242 0.03 -20.90 19.50
C PRO A 242 0.25 -19.47 20.01
N ARG A 243 -0.23 -19.20 21.23
CA ARG A 243 -0.07 -17.91 21.91
C ARG A 243 1.40 -17.61 22.20
#